data_AF-A0ABC8Y265-F1
#
_entry.id   AF-A0ABC8Y265-F1
#
_cell.length_a   1.000
_cell.length_b   1.000
_cell.length_c   1.000
_cell.angle_alpha   90.00
_cell.angle_beta   90.00
_cell.angle_gamma   90.00
#
_symmetry.space_group_name_H-M   'P 1'
#
loop_
_entity.id
_entity.type
_entity.pdbx_description
1 polymer ?
#
loop_
_entity_poly.entity_id
_entity_poly.type
_entity_poly.pdbx_seq_one_letter_code
_entity_poly.pdbx_strand_id
1 'polypeptide(L)'
;MERSLGQHHRLLTTFLLVLVLVLILARAEAQSPGCKAPDPCDSQVLALLIGTCAGDLDHPSEMCCEGVVAAVGIRLGDTVEVPCLCRVAKEPYLGVMGLDIQSILRMYPTCDGVLPVGPGTAEACQGRV
;
A
#
# COMPACT_ATOMS: atom_id res chain seq x y z
N MET A 1 50.26 18.99 41.88
CA MET A 1 49.81 17.71 41.27
C MET A 1 48.31 17.75 40.89
N GLU A 2 47.79 18.90 40.42
CA GLU A 2 46.33 19.07 40.21
C GLU A 2 45.92 19.10 38.73
N ARG A 3 46.88 19.26 37.81
CA ARG A 3 46.62 19.26 36.37
C ARG A 3 46.29 17.87 35.81
N SER A 4 46.77 16.81 36.45
CA SER A 4 46.51 15.43 36.02
C SER A 4 45.05 15.02 36.26
N LEU A 5 44.50 15.39 37.42
CA LEU A 5 43.12 15.02 37.80
C LEU A 5 42.07 15.68 36.89
N GLY A 6 42.28 16.96 36.52
CA GLY A 6 41.41 17.67 35.58
C GLY A 6 41.50 17.14 34.15
N GLN A 7 42.66 16.62 33.74
CA GLN A 7 42.86 16.04 32.41
C GLN A 7 42.19 14.67 32.29
N HIS A 8 42.32 13.82 33.33
CA HIS A 8 41.61 12.54 33.40
C HIS A 8 40.10 12.72 33.46
N HIS A 9 39.60 13.72 34.21
CA HIS A 9 38.17 14.02 34.26
C HIS A 9 37.65 14.45 32.88
N ARG A 10 38.36 15.33 32.16
CA ARG A 10 37.99 15.74 30.80
C ARG A 10 37.97 14.56 29.84
N LEU A 11 38.99 13.69 29.88
CA LEU A 11 39.05 12.48 29.06
C LEU A 11 37.85 11.55 29.35
N LEU A 12 37.51 11.35 30.63
CA LEU A 12 36.39 10.51 31.04
C LEU A 12 35.05 11.08 30.53
N THR A 13 34.85 12.40 30.66
CA THR A 13 33.63 13.07 30.19
C THR A 13 33.49 12.97 28.67
N THR A 14 34.59 13.13 27.93
CA THR A 14 34.59 13.03 26.46
C THR A 14 34.28 11.59 26.04
N PHE A 15 34.87 10.60 26.71
CA PHE A 15 34.61 9.19 26.44
C PHE A 15 33.14 8.82 26.70
N LEU A 16 32.57 9.28 27.82
CA LEU A 16 31.15 9.09 28.14
C LEU A 16 30.23 9.72 27.09
N LEU A 17 30.52 10.95 26.65
CA LEU A 17 29.74 11.63 25.61
C LEU A 17 29.76 10.88 24.28
N VAL A 18 30.94 10.40 23.86
CA VAL A 18 31.07 9.59 22.64
C VAL A 18 30.32 8.27 22.78
N LEU A 19 30.38 7.62 23.94
CA LEU A 19 29.66 6.36 24.20
C LEU A 19 28.15 6.55 24.15
N VAL A 20 27.64 7.64 24.74
CA VAL A 20 26.21 8.01 24.64
C VAL A 20 25.82 8.31 23.19
N LEU A 21 26.66 9.04 22.44
CA LEU A 21 26.40 9.35 21.03
C LEU A 21 26.35 8.07 20.17
N VAL A 22 27.28 7.14 20.38
CA VAL A 22 27.31 5.83 19.73
C VAL A 22 26.08 5.00 20.11
N LEU A 23 25.65 5.02 21.37
CA LEU A 23 24.43 4.34 21.81
C LEU A 23 23.16 4.96 21.19
N ILE A 24 23.10 6.27 21.00
CA ILE A 24 21.99 6.95 20.31
C ILE A 24 21.98 6.58 18.82
N LEU A 25 23.14 6.59 18.16
CA LEU A 25 23.25 6.19 16.76
C LEU A 25 22.95 4.70 16.55
N ALA A 26 23.36 3.82 17.47
CA ALA A 26 23.03 2.40 17.42
C ALA A 26 21.52 2.12 17.61
N ARG A 27 20.76 3.04 18.21
CA ARG A 27 19.29 2.94 18.34
C ARG A 27 18.56 3.29 17.04
N ALA A 28 19.23 3.89 16.05
CA ALA A 28 18.65 4.23 14.76
C ALA A 28 18.48 2.99 13.84
N GLU A 29 19.14 1.88 14.15
CA GLU A 29 19.21 0.68 13.30
C GLU A 29 18.36 -0.49 13.85
N ALA A 30 17.33 -0.22 14.65
CA ALA A 30 16.34 -1.23 15.09
C ALA A 30 14.99 -1.11 14.37
N GLN A 31 14.89 -0.23 13.37
CA GLN A 31 13.85 -0.24 12.37
C GLN A 31 14.51 -0.49 11.02
N SER A 32 15.03 -1.71 10.85
CA SER A 32 15.02 -2.28 9.50
C SER A 32 13.55 -2.17 9.05
N PRO A 33 13.22 -1.45 7.96
CA PRO A 33 11.88 -1.47 7.41
C PRO A 33 11.63 -2.93 7.10
N GLY A 34 10.90 -3.60 7.99
CA GLY A 34 10.65 -5.02 7.88
C GLY A 34 10.10 -5.23 6.49
N CYS A 35 10.70 -6.15 5.74
CA CYS A 35 10.12 -6.68 4.52
C CYS A 35 8.82 -7.39 4.89
N LYS A 36 7.81 -6.61 5.26
CA LYS A 36 6.43 -7.04 5.28
C LYS A 36 6.16 -7.42 3.84
N ALA A 37 5.78 -8.68 3.63
CA ALA A 37 5.40 -9.14 2.31
C ALA A 37 4.42 -8.11 1.71
N PRO A 38 4.58 -7.74 0.43
CA PRO A 38 3.74 -6.73 -0.20
C PRO A 38 2.26 -7.08 0.02
N ASP A 39 1.44 -6.09 0.40
CA ASP A 39 0.00 -6.28 0.51
C ASP A 39 -0.50 -6.70 -0.88
N PRO A 40 -1.05 -7.91 -1.04
CA PRO A 40 -1.55 -8.36 -2.34
C PRO A 40 -2.63 -7.41 -2.86
N CYS A 41 -3.33 -6.68 -1.99
CA CYS A 41 -4.26 -5.62 -2.36
C CYS A 41 -3.78 -4.26 -1.86
N ASP A 42 -2.65 -3.80 -2.39
CA ASP A 42 -2.28 -2.39 -2.28
C ASP A 42 -3.27 -1.54 -3.10
N SER A 43 -4.32 -1.07 -2.43
CA SER A 43 -5.42 -0.34 -3.06
C SER A 43 -4.97 0.93 -3.74
N GLN A 44 -3.94 1.60 -3.23
CA GLN A 44 -3.40 2.83 -3.82
C GLN A 44 -2.69 2.54 -5.14
N VAL A 45 -1.82 1.53 -5.18
CA VAL A 45 -1.12 1.13 -6.41
C VAL A 45 -2.12 0.66 -7.48
N LEU A 46 -3.08 -0.17 -7.09
CA LEU A 46 -4.14 -0.65 -7.98
C LEU A 46 -5.02 0.50 -8.49
N ALA A 47 -5.38 1.46 -7.64
CA ALA A 47 -6.13 2.64 -8.06
C ALA A 47 -5.35 3.53 -9.04
N LEU A 48 -4.02 3.64 -8.89
CA LEU A 48 -3.18 4.34 -9.87
C LEU A 48 -3.19 3.65 -11.24
N LEU A 49 -3.05 2.32 -11.26
CA LEU A 49 -3.13 1.54 -12.50
C LEU A 49 -4.51 1.67 -13.16
N ILE A 50 -5.58 1.52 -12.40
CA ILE A 50 -6.96 1.66 -12.91
C ILE A 50 -7.26 3.11 -13.32
N GLY A 51 -6.65 4.11 -12.69
CA GLY A 51 -6.81 5.51 -13.14
C GLY A 51 -6.30 5.74 -14.56
N THR A 52 -5.40 4.90 -15.08
CA THR A 52 -4.96 4.98 -16.49
C THR A 52 -6.05 4.58 -17.49
N CYS A 53 -7.17 4.03 -17.03
CA CYS A 53 -8.36 3.77 -17.85
C CYS A 53 -9.17 5.06 -18.13
N ALA A 54 -8.87 6.17 -17.45
CA ALA A 54 -9.68 7.38 -17.56
C ALA A 54 -9.69 7.91 -19.00
N GLY A 55 -10.89 8.08 -19.55
CA GLY A 55 -11.11 8.64 -20.89
C GLY A 55 -11.34 7.60 -22.00
N ASP A 56 -11.01 6.33 -21.79
CA ASP A 56 -11.30 5.24 -22.74
C ASP A 56 -11.50 3.90 -22.00
N LEU A 57 -12.77 3.52 -21.81
CA LEU A 57 -13.16 2.27 -21.14
C LEU A 57 -13.35 1.10 -22.12
N ASP A 58 -13.43 1.39 -23.42
CA ASP A 58 -13.67 0.40 -24.46
C ASP A 58 -12.35 -0.15 -25.01
N HIS A 59 -11.28 0.66 -24.98
CA HIS A 59 -9.91 0.26 -25.34
C HIS A 59 -8.92 0.58 -24.22
N PRO A 60 -9.07 -0.05 -23.04
CA PRO A 60 -8.18 0.15 -21.92
C PRO A 60 -6.72 -0.19 -22.28
N SER A 61 -5.79 0.57 -21.72
CA SER A 61 -4.36 0.25 -21.83
C SER A 61 -4.03 -1.06 -21.11
N GLU A 62 -2.91 -1.70 -21.47
CA GLU A 62 -2.43 -2.90 -20.78
C GLU A 62 -2.28 -2.67 -19.26
N MET A 63 -1.68 -1.54 -18.87
CA MET A 63 -1.54 -1.15 -17.46
C MET A 63 -2.88 -0.98 -16.73
N CYS A 64 -3.87 -0.40 -17.41
CA CYS A 64 -5.23 -0.32 -16.89
C CYS A 64 -5.80 -1.73 -16.65
N CYS A 65 -5.65 -2.62 -17.64
CA CYS A 65 -6.17 -3.98 -17.55
C CYS A 65 -5.50 -4.83 -16.47
N GLU A 66 -4.19 -4.71 -16.29
CA GLU A 66 -3.48 -5.35 -15.18
C GLU A 66 -4.10 -4.93 -13.83
N GLY A 67 -4.34 -3.63 -13.64
CA GLY A 67 -4.97 -3.10 -12.44
C GLY A 67 -6.40 -3.60 -12.23
N VAL A 68 -7.22 -3.58 -13.29
CA VAL A 68 -8.61 -4.03 -13.25
C VAL A 68 -8.70 -5.52 -12.91
N VAL A 69 -7.92 -6.37 -13.61
CA VAL A 69 -7.92 -7.82 -13.39
C VAL A 69 -7.44 -8.17 -12.00
N ALA A 70 -6.37 -7.52 -11.52
CA ALA A 70 -5.86 -7.74 -10.18
C ALA A 70 -6.86 -7.28 -9.09
N ALA A 71 -7.46 -6.10 -9.23
CA ALA A 71 -8.42 -5.60 -8.23
C ALA A 71 -9.66 -6.49 -8.09
N VAL A 72 -10.15 -7.05 -9.19
CA VAL A 72 -11.31 -7.95 -9.20
C VAL A 72 -10.93 -9.37 -8.75
N GLY A 73 -9.76 -9.87 -9.15
CA GLY A 73 -9.32 -11.24 -8.89
C GLY A 73 -8.81 -11.49 -7.47
N ILE A 74 -8.40 -10.46 -6.74
CA ILE A 74 -7.84 -10.61 -5.39
C ILE A 74 -8.94 -10.57 -4.33
N ARG A 75 -9.04 -11.65 -3.56
CA ARG A 75 -9.92 -11.77 -2.39
C ARG A 75 -9.08 -11.76 -1.13
N LEU A 76 -9.51 -11.03 -0.09
CA LEU A 76 -8.78 -10.93 1.18
C LEU A 76 -9.50 -11.64 2.31
N GLY A 77 -8.76 -12.47 3.05
CA GLY A 77 -9.22 -13.13 4.28
C GLY A 77 -9.86 -14.51 4.03
N ASP A 78 -9.91 -15.33 5.09
CA ASP A 78 -10.35 -16.73 5.00
C ASP A 78 -11.82 -16.93 5.43
N THR A 79 -12.48 -15.90 5.99
CA THR A 79 -13.78 -16.05 6.69
C THR A 79 -14.86 -15.02 6.29
N VAL A 80 -14.51 -13.75 6.13
CA VAL A 80 -15.39 -12.72 5.55
C VAL A 80 -14.59 -12.02 4.47
N GLU A 81 -14.74 -12.51 3.25
CA GLU A 81 -13.93 -12.04 2.13
C GLU A 81 -14.37 -10.63 1.76
N VAL A 82 -13.53 -9.63 2.07
CA VAL A 82 -13.68 -8.29 1.50
C VAL A 82 -12.96 -8.31 0.14
N PRO A 83 -13.67 -8.18 -0.99
CA PRO A 83 -13.03 -8.10 -2.30
C PRO A 83 -12.01 -6.95 -2.33
N CYS A 84 -10.84 -7.17 -2.92
CA CYS A 84 -9.84 -6.10 -3.09
C CYS A 84 -10.43 -4.88 -3.80
N LEU A 85 -11.28 -5.15 -4.80
CA LEU A 85 -12.10 -4.18 -5.51
C LEU A 85 -12.81 -3.19 -4.57
N CYS A 86 -13.29 -3.62 -3.40
CA CYS A 86 -13.97 -2.72 -2.45
C CYS A 86 -13.03 -1.72 -1.78
N ARG A 87 -11.76 -2.09 -1.56
CA ARG A 87 -10.74 -1.16 -1.06
C ARG A 87 -10.34 -0.19 -2.16
N VAL A 88 -10.09 -0.71 -3.35
CA VAL A 88 -9.72 0.06 -4.53
C VAL A 88 -10.81 1.08 -4.89
N ALA A 89 -12.08 0.69 -4.93
CA ALA A 89 -13.19 1.58 -5.25
C ALA A 89 -13.42 2.71 -4.23
N LYS A 90 -12.81 2.63 -3.03
CA LYS A 90 -12.85 3.70 -2.02
C LYS A 90 -11.70 4.69 -2.17
N GLU A 91 -10.74 4.43 -3.05
CA GLU A 91 -9.63 5.35 -3.27
C GLU A 91 -10.12 6.64 -3.93
N PRO A 92 -9.83 7.81 -3.34
CA PRO A 92 -10.36 9.09 -3.81
C PRO A 92 -9.90 9.45 -5.22
N TYR A 93 -8.73 8.96 -5.61
CA TYR A 93 -8.15 9.16 -6.94
C TYR A 93 -9.06 8.66 -8.07
N LEU A 94 -9.72 7.50 -7.88
CA LEU A 94 -10.63 6.96 -8.90
C LEU A 94 -11.86 7.84 -9.09
N GLY A 95 -12.41 8.39 -8.00
CA GLY A 95 -13.51 9.34 -8.08
C GLY A 95 -13.15 10.60 -8.86
N VAL A 96 -11.92 11.12 -8.70
CA VAL A 96 -11.41 12.26 -9.50
C VAL A 96 -11.31 11.90 -10.98
N MET A 97 -10.97 10.66 -11.30
CA MET A 97 -10.91 10.14 -12.67
C MET A 97 -12.28 9.78 -13.25
N GLY A 98 -13.38 9.96 -12.50
CA GLY A 98 -14.72 9.57 -12.93
C GLY A 98 -14.92 8.05 -13.00
N LEU A 99 -14.08 7.28 -12.30
CA LEU A 99 -14.14 5.83 -12.23
C LEU A 99 -14.80 5.42 -10.91
N ASP A 100 -15.75 4.50 -11.01
CA ASP A 100 -16.38 3.85 -9.87
C ASP A 100 -16.31 2.33 -10.00
N ILE A 101 -16.83 1.63 -9.01
CA ILE A 101 -16.85 0.17 -9.00
C ILE A 101 -17.56 -0.43 -10.23
N GLN A 102 -18.59 0.24 -10.75
CA GLN A 102 -19.34 -0.24 -11.91
C GLN A 102 -18.53 -0.06 -13.19
N SER A 103 -17.80 1.05 -13.33
CA SER A 103 -16.85 1.26 -14.42
C SER A 103 -15.77 0.17 -14.44
N ILE A 104 -15.21 -0.18 -13.26
CA ILE A 104 -14.19 -1.24 -13.16
C ILE A 104 -14.76 -2.61 -13.55
N LEU A 105 -15.95 -2.97 -13.05
CA LEU A 105 -16.60 -4.23 -13.39
C LEU A 105 -16.98 -4.32 -14.87
N ARG A 106 -17.33 -3.19 -15.50
CA ARG A 106 -17.60 -3.13 -16.95
C ARG A 106 -16.33 -3.34 -17.78
N MET A 107 -15.19 -2.83 -17.34
CA MET A 107 -13.90 -3.01 -18.01
C MET A 107 -13.33 -4.42 -17.85
N TYR A 108 -13.68 -5.12 -16.76
CA TYR A 108 -13.14 -6.45 -16.48
C TYR A 108 -13.22 -7.43 -17.66
N PRO A 109 -14.37 -7.63 -18.34
CA PRO A 109 -14.43 -8.49 -19.53
C PRO A 109 -13.70 -7.92 -20.75
N THR A 110 -13.60 -6.58 -20.89
CA THR A 110 -12.80 -5.94 -21.94
C THR A 110 -11.30 -6.22 -21.76
N CYS A 111 -10.87 -6.38 -20.51
CA CYS A 111 -9.52 -6.75 -20.12
C CYS A 111 -9.30 -8.27 -20.04
N ASP A 112 -10.08 -9.05 -20.82
CA ASP A 112 -10.06 -10.52 -20.84
C ASP A 112 -10.35 -11.20 -19.48
N GLY A 113 -10.92 -10.46 -18.53
CA GLY A 113 -11.43 -10.99 -17.27
C GLY A 113 -12.60 -11.95 -17.50
N VAL A 114 -12.56 -13.09 -16.83
CA VAL A 114 -13.55 -14.16 -17.01
C VAL A 114 -14.64 -14.09 -15.94
N LEU A 115 -15.90 -14.00 -16.38
CA LEU A 115 -17.08 -14.09 -15.51
C LEU A 115 -17.32 -15.55 -15.06
N PRO A 116 -17.89 -15.81 -13.87
CA PRO A 116 -18.81 -14.91 -13.16
C PRO A 116 -18.19 -14.14 -11.99
N VAL A 117 -18.12 -12.81 -12.09
CA VAL A 117 -18.30 -11.95 -10.91
C VAL A 117 -19.78 -11.98 -10.54
N GLY A 118 -20.10 -12.17 -9.26
CA GLY A 118 -21.49 -12.27 -8.84
C GLY A 118 -22.26 -10.97 -9.10
N PRO A 119 -23.58 -11.02 -9.37
CA PRO A 119 -24.41 -9.82 -9.50
C PRO A 119 -24.50 -9.00 -8.21
N GLY A 120 -23.92 -9.50 -7.11
CA GLY A 120 -23.78 -8.81 -5.83
C GLY A 120 -22.36 -8.27 -5.56
N THR A 121 -21.43 -8.32 -6.53
CA THR A 121 -20.02 -7.96 -6.28
C THR A 121 -19.85 -6.48 -5.94
N ALA A 122 -20.60 -5.58 -6.58
CA ALA A 122 -20.56 -4.16 -6.24
C ALA A 122 -21.30 -3.89 -4.90
N GLU A 123 -22.37 -4.62 -4.65
CA GLU A 123 -23.22 -4.56 -3.45
C GLU A 123 -22.47 -5.04 -2.21
N ALA A 124 -21.60 -6.04 -2.36
CA ALA A 124 -20.69 -6.51 -1.31
C ALA A 124 -19.77 -5.39 -0.80
N CYS A 125 -19.44 -4.42 -1.65
CA CYS A 125 -18.63 -3.25 -1.28
C CYS A 125 -19.43 -2.13 -0.59
N GLN A 126 -20.76 -2.16 -0.70
CA GLN A 126 -21.68 -1.19 -0.07
C GLN A 126 -22.06 -1.58 1.37
N GLY A 127 -21.65 -2.76 1.84
CA GLY A 127 -21.82 -3.16 3.25
C GLY A 127 -23.23 -3.60 3.64
N ARG A 128 -24.00 -4.20 2.73
CA ARG A 128 -25.22 -4.92 3.12
C ARG A 128 -24.85 -6.32 3.62
N VAL A 129 -24.86 -6.47 4.94
CA VAL A 129 -25.04 -7.76 5.64
C VAL A 129 -26.52 -7.92 5.97
#